data_AF-B8DMX5-F1
#
_entry.id   AF-B8DMX5-F1
#
_cell.length_a   1.000
_cell.length_b   1.000
_cell.length_c   1.000
_cell.angle_alpha   90.00
_cell.angle_beta   90.00
_cell.angle_gamma   90.00
#
_symmetry.space_group_name_H-M   'P 1'
#
loop_
_entity.id
_entity.type
_entity.pdbx_description
1 polymer ?
#
loop_
_entity_poly.entity_id
_entity_poly.type
_entity_poly.pdbx_seq_one_letter_code
_entity_poly.pdbx_strand_id
1 'polypeptide(L)'
;MPFASFLPAALAPVLPVLLLALTALAVLLAFEAGCAPRGNAHDGELGLTTGRGAAMRLRLRELCGGPLALLLAGLGVPLLWPEPEAGVALLATATALHLLRGPAAAHAAPHSPPQQAADPKTPHISYAPVAHMRTPFTDVRGMPIQPVGAQGVAGSIDVLPEFAQGLADIEGFSHLLVIYHLHECKGFTLRVKPFLDNDEHGVFATRSPRRPNPIGISVLRLTGVTGNRLHVENVDMLDGTPVLDIKPYVPTFDVWDADRTGWFATVADNAVQCRADDRFVPADTTQPQTGGAS
;
A
#
# COMPACT_ATOMS: atom_id res chain seq x y z
N MET A 1 41.70 41.64 34.04
CA MET A 1 40.48 41.45 34.85
C MET A 1 39.44 40.80 33.94
N PRO A 2 39.21 39.48 33.99
CA PRO A 2 38.21 38.87 33.11
C PRO A 2 36.81 38.99 33.74
N PHE A 3 35.88 39.50 32.93
CA PHE A 3 34.44 39.51 33.17
C PHE A 3 33.91 38.07 33.15
N ALA A 4 33.90 37.36 34.27
CA ALA A 4 33.25 36.05 34.36
C ALA A 4 32.84 35.74 35.79
N SER A 5 31.88 36.49 36.33
CA SER A 5 31.31 36.15 37.64
C SER A 5 29.96 36.82 37.88
N PHE A 6 28.95 36.46 37.08
CA PHE A 6 27.54 36.63 37.46
C PHE A 6 26.67 35.56 36.76
N LEU A 7 26.86 34.30 37.13
CA LEU A 7 25.79 33.31 37.00
C LEU A 7 25.49 32.77 38.40
N PRO A 8 24.24 32.81 38.90
CA PRO A 8 23.93 32.31 40.23
C PRO A 8 24.33 30.83 40.35
N ALA A 9 25.00 30.45 41.43
CA ALA A 9 25.42 29.06 41.69
C ALA A 9 24.26 28.04 41.62
N ALA A 10 23.02 28.49 41.76
CA ALA A 10 21.81 27.68 41.63
C ALA A 10 21.47 27.25 40.19
N LEU A 11 22.02 27.91 39.16
CA LEU A 11 21.75 27.60 37.74
C LEU A 11 22.78 26.66 37.11
N ALA A 12 23.95 26.49 37.75
CA ALA A 12 25.03 25.62 37.26
C ALA A 12 24.64 24.14 37.04
N PRO A 13 23.82 23.48 37.89
CA PRO A 13 23.43 22.09 37.66
C PRO A 13 22.28 21.94 36.65
N VAL A 14 21.55 23.01 36.34
CA VAL A 14 20.39 22.99 35.43
C VAL A 14 20.80 23.28 33.99
N LEU A 15 21.88 24.04 33.80
CA LEU A 15 22.37 24.45 32.49
C LEU A 15 22.70 23.27 31.54
N PRO A 16 23.31 22.15 31.97
CA PRO A 16 23.57 21.01 31.08
C PRO A 16 22.28 20.30 30.65
N VAL A 17 21.31 20.17 31.56
CA VAL A 17 20.00 19.58 31.29
C VAL A 17 19.21 20.45 30.31
N LEU A 18 19.26 21.77 30.49
CA LEU A 18 18.63 22.72 29.59
C LEU A 18 19.30 22.71 28.20
N LEU A 19 20.62 22.62 28.13
CA LEU A 19 21.34 22.49 26.86
C LEU A 19 20.97 21.19 26.13
N LEU A 20 20.93 20.08 26.87
CA LEU A 20 20.56 18.75 26.33
C LEU A 20 19.13 18.76 25.80
N ALA A 21 18.19 19.33 26.56
CA ALA A 21 16.79 19.50 26.17
C ALA A 21 16.65 20.42 24.93
N LEU A 22 17.42 21.50 24.86
CA LEU A 22 17.44 22.40 23.69
C LEU A 22 18.04 21.72 22.45
N THR A 23 19.09 20.89 22.60
CA THR A 23 19.60 20.08 21.49
C THR A 23 18.62 19.00 21.03
N ALA A 24 17.95 18.32 21.97
CA ALA A 24 16.92 17.34 21.62
C ALA A 24 15.73 18.00 20.90
N LEU A 25 15.30 19.18 21.37
CA LEU A 25 14.26 19.98 20.74
C LEU A 25 14.68 20.49 19.35
N ALA A 26 15.93 20.92 19.17
CA ALA A 26 16.45 21.33 17.87
C ALA A 26 16.51 20.16 16.87
N VAL A 27 16.86 18.96 17.33
CA VAL A 27 16.84 17.73 16.50
C VAL A 27 15.40 17.35 16.12
N LEU A 28 14.44 17.45 17.05
CA LEU A 28 13.02 17.22 16.79
C LEU A 28 12.43 18.24 15.81
N LEU A 29 12.76 19.53 15.96
CA LEU A 29 12.32 20.59 15.05
C LEU A 29 12.97 20.46 13.66
N ALA A 30 14.23 20.01 13.58
CA ALA A 30 14.87 19.65 12.32
C ALA A 30 14.21 18.42 11.66
N PHE A 31 13.58 17.53 12.45
CA PHE A 31 12.81 16.38 11.97
C PHE A 31 11.44 16.81 11.40
N GLU A 32 10.76 17.78 12.01
CA GLU A 32 9.50 18.35 11.48
C GLU A 32 9.73 19.21 10.23
N ALA A 33 10.90 19.84 10.07
CA ALA A 33 11.20 20.75 8.97
C ALA A 33 11.53 20.08 7.61
N GLY A 34 11.35 18.77 7.44
CA GLY A 34 11.17 18.18 6.12
C GLY A 34 12.12 17.04 5.71
N CYS A 35 12.14 15.94 6.46
CA CYS A 35 12.70 14.69 5.97
C CYS A 35 11.88 13.50 6.47
N ALA A 36 11.18 12.81 5.57
CA ALA A 36 10.56 11.53 5.88
C ALA A 36 11.66 10.45 5.98
N PRO A 37 11.83 9.77 7.13
CA PRO A 37 12.81 8.70 7.23
C PRO A 37 12.37 7.49 6.40
N ARG A 38 13.30 6.91 5.63
CA ARG A 38 13.19 5.57 5.06
C ARG A 38 14.41 4.77 5.48
N GLY A 39 14.21 3.76 6.32
CA GLY A 39 15.25 2.83 6.73
C GLY A 39 14.64 1.58 7.35
N ASN A 40 15.15 0.41 6.97
CA ASN A 40 14.81 -0.86 7.59
C ASN A 40 15.67 -1.05 8.85
N ALA A 41 15.02 -1.32 9.97
CA ALA A 41 15.70 -1.70 11.21
C ALA A 41 15.98 -3.21 11.21
N HIS A 42 16.96 -3.64 10.43
CA HIS A 42 17.65 -4.90 10.66
C HIS A 42 19.15 -4.59 10.61
N ASP A 43 19.90 -5.05 11.63
CA ASP A 43 21.35 -4.92 11.82
C ASP A 43 21.92 -3.67 12.53
N GLY A 44 21.09 -2.81 13.13
CA GLY A 44 21.57 -1.73 14.01
C GLY A 44 22.34 -0.61 13.29
N GLU A 45 22.16 -0.47 11.98
CA GLU A 45 22.61 0.67 11.17
C GLU A 45 21.42 1.57 10.82
N LEU A 46 21.56 2.87 11.07
CA LEU A 46 20.60 3.89 10.62
C LEU A 46 21.18 4.56 9.37
N GLY A 47 20.64 4.22 8.19
CA GLY A 47 20.95 4.91 6.94
C GLY A 47 20.06 6.13 6.76
N LEU A 48 20.66 7.32 6.61
CA LEU A 48 19.95 8.57 6.36
C LEU A 48 20.34 9.10 4.98
N THR A 49 19.36 9.21 4.07
CA THR A 49 19.56 9.84 2.76
C THR A 49 18.85 11.20 2.76
N THR A 50 19.60 12.27 2.54
CA THR A 50 18.99 13.59 2.32
C THR A 50 18.48 13.72 0.89
N GLY A 51 17.47 14.56 0.66
CA GLY A 51 16.89 14.80 -0.69
C GLY A 51 17.86 15.36 -1.74
N ARG A 52 19.14 15.56 -1.41
CA ARG A 52 20.23 15.96 -2.32
C ARG A 52 21.25 14.84 -2.61
N GLY A 53 20.96 13.60 -2.23
CA GLY A 53 21.81 12.44 -2.56
C GLY A 53 23.00 12.20 -1.63
N ALA A 54 23.15 12.96 -0.54
CA ALA A 54 24.14 12.65 0.49
C ALA A 54 23.59 11.56 1.41
N ALA A 55 24.31 10.44 1.50
CA ALA A 55 24.01 9.32 2.38
C ALA A 55 24.92 9.39 3.63
N MET A 56 24.32 9.54 4.80
CA MET A 56 25.00 9.45 6.09
C MET A 56 24.64 8.11 6.72
N ARG A 57 25.64 7.30 7.09
CA ARG A 57 25.44 6.05 7.84
C ARG A 57 25.81 6.28 9.29
N LEU A 58 24.86 6.09 10.20
CA LEU A 58 25.08 6.15 11.64
C LEU A 58 24.96 4.73 12.21
N ARG A 59 26.03 4.23 12.83
CA ARG A 59 25.96 3.00 13.63
C ARG A 59 25.49 3.36 15.03
N LEU A 60 24.41 2.72 15.50
CA LEU A 60 23.79 3.03 16.81
C LEU A 60 24.78 2.89 17.99
N ARG A 61 25.78 2.01 17.82
CA ARG A 61 26.90 1.77 18.74
C ARG A 61 27.89 2.95 18.88
N GLU A 62 27.91 3.88 17.93
CA GLU A 62 28.76 5.09 17.99
C GLU A 62 28.06 6.30 18.61
N LEU A 63 26.72 6.29 18.70
CA LEU A 63 25.95 7.34 19.41
C LEU A 63 26.13 7.27 20.93
N CYS A 64 26.46 6.09 21.46
CA CYS A 64 26.72 5.86 22.87
C CYS A 64 28.23 5.72 23.20
N GLY A 65 29.12 5.88 22.21
CA GLY A 65 30.55 5.63 22.35
C GLY A 65 31.39 6.59 21.50
N GLY A 66 31.67 7.78 22.06
CA GLY A 66 32.48 8.81 21.42
C GLY A 66 31.65 9.91 20.76
N PRO A 67 32.25 10.70 19.87
CA PRO A 67 32.63 12.13 19.98
C PRO A 67 31.94 13.05 21.02
N LEU A 68 30.74 12.74 21.53
CA LEU A 68 30.06 13.54 22.55
C LEU A 68 30.80 13.51 23.90
N ALA A 69 31.39 12.37 24.25
CA ALA A 69 32.22 12.21 25.46
C ALA A 69 33.54 13.01 25.41
N LEU A 70 34.13 13.17 24.22
CA LEU A 70 35.35 13.95 24.00
C LEU A 70 35.09 15.46 24.02
N LEU A 71 33.91 15.89 23.55
CA LEU A 71 33.45 17.27 23.63
C LEU A 71 33.18 17.71 25.08
N LEU A 72 32.69 16.79 25.92
CA LEU A 72 32.38 17.05 27.34
C LEU A 72 33.60 16.93 28.26
N ALA A 73 34.57 16.07 27.95
CA ALA A 73 35.82 15.96 28.70
C ALA A 73 36.70 17.23 28.62
N GLY A 74 36.58 18.02 27.54
CA GLY A 74 37.30 19.29 27.38
C GLY A 74 36.84 20.42 28.32
N LEU A 75 35.71 20.25 29.02
CA LEU A 75 35.12 21.26 29.91
C LEU A 75 35.39 21.01 31.40
N GLY A 76 36.20 20.00 31.76
CA GLY A 76 36.63 19.79 33.14
C GLY A 76 35.53 19.41 34.13
N VAL A 77 34.36 18.96 33.66
CA VAL A 77 33.25 18.53 34.52
C VAL A 77 33.38 17.02 34.80
N PRO A 78 33.52 16.58 36.06
CA PRO A 78 33.50 15.15 36.36
C PRO A 78 32.10 14.59 36.06
N LEU A 79 32.03 13.61 35.16
CA LEU A 79 30.78 12.93 34.80
C LEU A 79 30.35 12.02 35.96
N LEU A 80 29.48 12.53 36.84
CA LEU A 80 28.64 11.68 37.68
C LEU A 80 27.37 11.38 36.89
N TRP A 81 27.34 10.23 36.21
CA TRP A 81 26.14 9.75 35.54
C TRP A 81 25.09 9.38 36.60
N PRO A 82 23.86 9.92 36.58
CA PRO A 82 22.81 9.38 37.44
C PRO A 82 22.32 8.07 36.83
N GLU A 83 22.05 7.10 37.70
CA GLU A 83 21.60 5.73 37.50
C GLU A 83 20.80 5.42 36.20
N PRO A 84 20.92 4.19 35.65
CA PRO A 84 20.41 3.78 34.33
C PRO A 84 18.89 3.90 34.13
N GLU A 85 18.12 4.28 35.14
CA GLU A 85 16.66 4.43 35.06
C GLU A 85 16.21 5.67 34.26
N ALA A 86 17.02 6.74 34.25
CA ALA A 86 16.66 7.98 33.53
C ALA A 86 16.67 7.81 32.00
N GLY A 87 17.58 6.99 31.47
CA GLY A 87 17.65 6.68 30.03
C GLY A 87 16.49 5.81 29.55
N VAL A 88 16.06 4.87 30.40
CA VAL A 88 14.90 3.98 30.11
C VAL A 88 13.60 4.77 30.14
N ALA A 89 13.44 5.71 31.08
CA ALA A 89 12.27 6.59 31.16
C ALA A 89 12.13 7.47 29.91
N LEU A 90 13.23 8.02 29.39
CA LEU A 90 13.20 8.86 28.18
C LEU A 90 12.80 8.06 26.93
N LEU A 91 13.35 6.85 26.78
CA LEU A 91 13.06 5.97 25.64
C LEU A 91 11.62 5.43 25.69
N ALA A 92 11.15 5.06 26.89
CA ALA A 92 9.78 4.63 27.12
C ALA A 92 8.78 5.77 26.84
N THR A 93 9.11 7.01 27.24
CA THR A 93 8.25 8.18 26.98
C THR A 93 8.21 8.51 25.49
N ALA A 94 9.34 8.43 24.78
CA ALA A 94 9.38 8.64 23.32
C ALA A 94 8.59 7.58 22.55
N THR A 95 8.64 6.32 23.00
CA THR A 95 7.90 5.22 22.37
C THR A 95 6.40 5.32 22.67
N ALA A 96 6.03 5.68 23.90
CA ALA A 96 4.65 5.95 24.28
C ALA A 96 4.06 7.14 23.50
N LEU A 97 4.82 8.22 23.30
CA LEU A 97 4.37 9.37 22.50
C LEU A 97 4.24 9.04 21.01
N HIS A 98 5.05 8.10 20.49
CA HIS A 98 4.94 7.60 19.12
C HIS A 98 3.72 6.69 18.93
N LEU A 99 3.45 5.80 19.88
CA LEU A 99 2.28 4.91 19.86
C LEU A 99 0.96 5.68 20.08
N LEU A 100 0.96 6.74 20.89
CA LEU A 100 -0.19 7.61 21.12
C LEU A 100 -0.51 8.53 19.93
N ARG A 101 0.43 8.74 19.00
CA ARG A 101 0.21 9.60 17.83
C ARG A 101 -0.59 8.93 16.71
N GLY A 102 -0.74 7.60 16.74
CA GLY A 102 -1.39 6.85 15.67
C GLY A 102 -0.73 7.09 14.30
N PRO A 103 -1.08 6.33 13.24
CA PRO A 103 -0.76 6.78 11.90
C PRO A 103 -1.44 8.13 11.69
N ALA A 104 -0.67 9.14 11.26
CA ALA A 104 -1.24 10.42 10.85
C ALA A 104 -2.23 10.16 9.72
N ALA A 105 -3.52 10.06 10.07
CA ALA A 105 -4.61 10.03 9.11
C ALA A 105 -4.62 11.39 8.43
N ALA A 106 -3.86 11.51 7.34
CA ALA A 106 -4.04 12.59 6.39
C ALA A 106 -5.50 12.53 5.95
N HIS A 107 -6.32 13.39 6.55
CA HIS A 107 -7.69 13.62 6.13
C HIS A 107 -7.62 14.20 4.72
N ALA A 108 -7.65 13.31 3.72
CA ALA A 108 -7.90 13.69 2.36
C ALA A 108 -9.33 14.23 2.32
N ALA A 109 -9.47 15.51 1.98
CA ALA A 109 -10.76 16.10 1.67
C ALA A 109 -11.50 15.22 0.63
N PRO A 110 -12.84 15.23 0.61
CA PRO A 110 -13.62 14.47 -0.36
C PRO A 110 -13.38 15.07 -1.76
N HIS A 111 -12.31 14.63 -2.41
CA HIS A 111 -12.05 14.95 -3.79
C HIS A 111 -13.01 14.12 -4.64
N SER A 112 -13.87 14.81 -5.39
CA SER A 112 -14.60 14.20 -6.48
C SER A 112 -13.62 13.39 -7.34
N PRO A 113 -14.00 12.18 -7.78
CA PRO A 113 -13.10 11.33 -8.54
C PRO A 113 -12.64 12.11 -9.78
N PRO A 114 -11.32 12.27 -10.01
CA PRO A 114 -10.84 12.95 -11.19
C PRO A 114 -11.41 12.23 -12.42
N GLN A 115 -12.13 12.93 -13.29
CA GLN A 115 -12.46 12.39 -14.60
C GLN A 115 -11.21 12.46 -15.46
N GLN A 116 -10.92 11.41 -16.23
CA GLN A 116 -9.91 11.50 -17.28
C GLN A 116 -10.32 12.64 -18.21
N ALA A 117 -9.65 13.79 -18.11
CA ALA A 117 -9.80 14.85 -19.08
C ALA A 117 -9.29 14.31 -20.41
N ALA A 118 -10.16 14.29 -21.43
CA ALA A 118 -9.77 13.90 -22.78
C ALA A 118 -8.85 15.00 -23.34
N ASP A 119 -7.54 14.85 -23.15
CA ASP A 119 -6.57 15.60 -23.95
C ASP A 119 -6.67 15.08 -25.40
N PRO A 120 -7.08 15.91 -26.37
CA PRO A 120 -7.24 15.49 -27.76
C PRO A 120 -5.94 15.00 -28.41
N LYS A 121 -4.78 15.23 -27.79
CA LYS A 121 -3.48 14.73 -28.27
C LYS A 121 -3.10 13.35 -27.71
N THR A 122 -3.83 12.85 -26.71
CA THR A 122 -3.57 11.52 -26.14
C THR A 122 -4.39 10.48 -26.90
N PRO A 123 -3.76 9.43 -27.49
CA PRO A 123 -4.50 8.41 -28.20
C PRO A 123 -5.41 7.64 -27.25
N HIS A 124 -6.71 7.61 -27.55
CA HIS A 124 -7.66 6.74 -26.87
C HIS A 124 -7.57 5.34 -27.47
N ILE A 125 -7.40 4.33 -26.61
CA ILE A 125 -7.37 2.92 -27.02
C ILE A 125 -8.72 2.30 -26.65
N SER A 126 -9.38 1.68 -27.62
CA SER A 126 -10.67 1.02 -27.45
C SER A 126 -10.53 -0.48 -27.75
N TYR A 127 -11.12 -1.31 -26.90
CA TYR A 127 -11.16 -2.76 -27.06
C TYR A 127 -12.62 -3.22 -27.16
N ALA A 128 -12.88 -4.23 -27.98
CA ALA A 128 -14.15 -4.95 -28.00
C ALA A 128 -14.00 -6.26 -27.20
N PRO A 129 -15.02 -6.68 -26.44
CA PRO A 129 -14.99 -7.98 -25.78
C PRO A 129 -14.88 -9.13 -26.79
N VAL A 130 -14.14 -10.17 -26.41
CA VAL A 130 -14.01 -11.42 -27.18
C VAL A 130 -14.84 -12.55 -26.59
N ALA A 131 -15.28 -12.42 -25.33
CA ALA A 131 -16.10 -13.40 -24.63
C ALA A 131 -16.88 -12.74 -23.48
N HIS A 132 -17.79 -13.50 -22.87
CA HIS A 132 -18.44 -13.12 -21.61
C HIS A 132 -18.28 -14.23 -20.57
N MET A 133 -18.04 -13.85 -19.32
CA MET A 133 -18.01 -14.78 -18.20
C MET A 133 -19.43 -15.22 -17.84
N ARG A 134 -19.56 -16.49 -17.44
CA ARG A 134 -20.71 -17.04 -16.72
C ARG A 134 -20.25 -17.51 -15.35
N THR A 135 -20.74 -16.89 -14.29
CA THR A 135 -20.31 -17.19 -12.92
C THR A 135 -21.52 -17.23 -11.97
N PRO A 136 -21.41 -17.81 -10.78
CA PRO A 136 -22.49 -17.81 -9.80
C PRO A 136 -22.71 -16.45 -9.12
N PHE A 137 -21.89 -15.44 -9.43
CA PHE A 137 -21.91 -14.15 -8.74
C PHE A 137 -22.75 -13.13 -9.50
N THR A 138 -23.95 -12.84 -9.00
CA THR A 138 -24.85 -11.81 -9.56
C THR A 138 -24.83 -10.50 -8.78
N ASP A 139 -24.04 -10.45 -7.69
CA ASP A 139 -23.82 -9.28 -6.85
C ASP A 139 -22.32 -9.19 -6.53
N VAL A 140 -21.78 -7.96 -6.50
CA VAL A 140 -20.37 -7.72 -6.16
C VAL A 140 -20.07 -8.02 -4.68
N ARG A 141 -21.09 -8.02 -3.82
CA ARG A 141 -20.97 -8.33 -2.40
C ARG A 141 -20.81 -9.82 -2.17
N GLY A 142 -19.95 -10.18 -1.21
CA GLY A 142 -19.69 -11.57 -0.84
C GLY A 142 -18.86 -12.35 -1.86
N MET A 143 -18.45 -11.74 -2.97
CA MET A 143 -17.57 -12.36 -3.95
C MET A 143 -16.16 -12.59 -3.37
N PRO A 144 -15.45 -13.64 -3.80
CA PRO A 144 -14.00 -13.74 -3.61
C PRO A 144 -13.32 -12.49 -4.18
N ILE A 145 -12.32 -11.97 -3.47
CA ILE A 145 -11.59 -10.78 -3.92
C ILE A 145 -10.43 -11.10 -4.88
N GLN A 146 -10.05 -12.37 -4.98
CA GLN A 146 -8.96 -12.93 -5.78
C GLN A 146 -9.24 -14.41 -6.09
N PRO A 147 -8.65 -15.03 -7.14
CA PRO A 147 -8.92 -16.42 -7.52
C PRO A 147 -8.55 -17.44 -6.43
N VAL A 148 -7.55 -17.13 -5.60
CA VAL A 148 -7.13 -17.97 -4.47
C VAL A 148 -8.24 -18.15 -3.42
N GLY A 149 -9.19 -17.21 -3.32
CA GLY A 149 -10.37 -17.34 -2.46
C GLY A 149 -11.57 -17.99 -3.13
N ALA A 150 -11.45 -18.33 -4.42
CA ALA A 150 -12.49 -18.90 -5.26
C ALA A 150 -12.20 -20.35 -5.67
N GLN A 151 -11.25 -21.02 -5.02
CA GLN A 151 -10.80 -22.36 -5.42
C GLN A 151 -11.99 -23.33 -5.62
N GLY A 152 -12.07 -23.92 -6.82
CA GLY A 152 -13.13 -24.86 -7.20
C GLY A 152 -14.50 -24.23 -7.50
N VAL A 153 -14.66 -22.92 -7.39
CA VAL A 153 -15.89 -22.25 -7.83
C VAL A 153 -15.94 -22.31 -9.36
N ALA A 154 -16.95 -23.00 -9.88
CA ALA A 154 -17.12 -23.24 -11.30
C ALA A 154 -17.73 -22.04 -12.03
N GLY A 155 -17.39 -21.92 -13.32
CA GLY A 155 -17.99 -20.99 -14.26
C GLY A 155 -17.65 -21.36 -15.70
N SER A 156 -17.98 -20.48 -16.64
CA SER A 156 -17.57 -20.64 -18.03
C SER A 156 -17.17 -19.33 -18.70
N ILE A 157 -16.38 -19.43 -19.75
CA ILE A 157 -16.06 -18.33 -20.67
C ILE A 157 -16.77 -18.62 -21.99
N ASP A 158 -17.77 -17.82 -22.32
CA ASP A 158 -18.53 -17.93 -23.56
C ASP A 158 -17.88 -17.05 -24.62
N VAL A 159 -16.97 -17.62 -25.42
CA VAL A 159 -16.23 -16.90 -26.47
C VAL A 159 -17.16 -16.59 -27.62
N LEU A 160 -17.11 -15.37 -28.16
CA LEU A 160 -18.00 -15.00 -29.25
C LEU A 160 -17.71 -15.87 -30.50
N PRO A 161 -18.74 -16.30 -31.25
CA PRO A 161 -18.57 -17.27 -32.34
C PRO A 161 -17.51 -16.86 -33.38
N GLU A 162 -17.40 -15.58 -33.69
CA GLU A 162 -16.40 -15.03 -34.63
C GLU A 162 -14.95 -15.19 -34.16
N PHE A 163 -14.72 -15.42 -32.87
CA PHE A 163 -13.39 -15.65 -32.28
C PHE A 163 -13.13 -17.13 -31.95
N ALA A 164 -14.09 -18.03 -32.21
CA ALA A 164 -13.98 -19.44 -31.83
C ALA A 164 -12.76 -20.15 -32.44
N GLN A 165 -12.34 -19.76 -33.65
CA GLN A 165 -11.12 -20.30 -34.28
C GLN A 165 -9.86 -20.03 -33.44
N GLY A 166 -9.84 -18.95 -32.65
CA GLY A 166 -8.73 -18.62 -31.75
C GLY A 166 -8.57 -19.60 -30.57
N LEU A 167 -9.49 -20.54 -30.38
CA LEU A 167 -9.43 -21.58 -29.35
C LEU A 167 -8.69 -22.84 -29.78
N ALA A 168 -8.15 -22.89 -31.01
CA ALA A 168 -7.30 -24.00 -31.42
C ALA A 168 -6.21 -24.27 -30.38
N ASP A 169 -6.01 -25.56 -30.04
CA ASP A 169 -5.03 -26.07 -29.08
C ASP A 169 -5.21 -25.64 -27.61
N ILE A 170 -6.29 -24.92 -27.26
CA ILE A 170 -6.47 -24.40 -25.89
C ILE A 170 -6.61 -25.49 -24.83
N GLU A 171 -7.13 -26.67 -25.21
CA GLU A 171 -7.24 -27.85 -24.34
C GLU A 171 -5.87 -28.39 -23.89
N GLY A 172 -4.78 -28.00 -24.55
CA GLY A 172 -3.42 -28.33 -24.13
C GLY A 172 -2.99 -27.65 -22.83
N PHE A 173 -3.76 -26.66 -22.34
CA PHE A 173 -3.45 -25.89 -21.13
C PHE A 173 -4.40 -26.21 -19.99
N SER A 174 -3.88 -26.38 -18.78
CA SER A 174 -4.70 -26.58 -17.57
C SER A 174 -5.16 -25.27 -16.93
N HIS A 175 -4.51 -24.15 -17.25
CA HIS A 175 -4.79 -22.85 -16.67
C HIS A 175 -4.70 -21.75 -17.73
N LEU A 176 -5.54 -20.74 -17.58
CA LEU A 176 -5.67 -19.61 -18.47
C LEU A 176 -5.50 -18.31 -17.69
N LEU A 177 -4.71 -17.38 -18.22
CA LEU A 177 -4.69 -15.99 -17.78
C LEU A 177 -5.76 -15.23 -18.55
N VAL A 178 -6.77 -14.76 -17.84
CA VAL A 178 -7.95 -14.09 -18.42
C VAL A 178 -7.87 -12.61 -18.07
N ILE A 179 -7.98 -11.75 -19.08
CA ILE A 179 -8.01 -10.30 -18.95
C ILE A 179 -9.44 -9.84 -19.23
N TYR A 180 -10.04 -9.10 -18.30
CA TYR A 180 -11.46 -8.76 -18.38
C TYR A 180 -11.74 -7.34 -17.91
N HIS A 181 -12.91 -6.82 -18.29
CA HIS A 181 -13.36 -5.48 -17.92
C HIS A 181 -14.32 -5.56 -16.72
N LEU A 182 -13.98 -4.86 -15.64
CA LEU A 182 -14.80 -4.73 -14.44
C LEU A 182 -15.96 -3.74 -14.72
N HIS A 183 -16.93 -4.19 -15.53
CA HIS A 183 -18.00 -3.38 -16.15
C HIS A 183 -18.93 -2.66 -15.17
N GLU A 184 -19.09 -3.18 -13.95
CA GLU A 184 -19.84 -2.52 -12.88
C GLU A 184 -19.03 -1.45 -12.13
N CYS A 185 -17.71 -1.39 -12.31
CA CYS A 185 -16.90 -0.36 -11.67
C CYS A 185 -17.10 1.00 -12.35
N LYS A 186 -17.73 1.94 -11.63
CA LYS A 186 -17.94 3.32 -12.10
C LYS A 186 -16.91 4.27 -11.48
N GLY A 187 -16.22 5.04 -12.33
CA GLY A 187 -15.20 5.99 -11.91
C GLY A 187 -13.97 5.32 -11.28
N PHE A 188 -13.08 6.15 -10.71
CA PHE A 188 -11.87 5.68 -10.03
C PHE A 188 -11.47 6.60 -8.89
N THR A 189 -10.64 6.09 -7.98
CA THR A 189 -10.03 6.90 -6.93
C THR A 189 -8.54 6.58 -6.88
N LEU A 190 -7.69 7.62 -6.79
CA LEU A 190 -6.23 7.42 -6.81
C LEU A 190 -5.67 6.88 -5.48
N ARG A 191 -6.43 7.01 -4.39
CA ARG A 191 -6.16 6.40 -3.09
C ARG A 191 -7.38 5.60 -2.65
N VAL A 192 -7.17 4.40 -2.15
CA VAL A 192 -8.24 3.45 -1.80
C VAL A 192 -7.89 2.70 -0.53
N LYS A 193 -8.91 2.29 0.22
CA LYS A 193 -8.82 1.33 1.32
C LYS A 193 -9.11 -0.09 0.78
N PRO A 194 -8.10 -0.92 0.46
CA PRO A 194 -8.30 -2.22 -0.16
C PRO A 194 -8.93 -3.23 0.83
N PHE A 195 -9.51 -4.32 0.34
CA PHE A 195 -10.19 -5.31 1.20
C PHE A 195 -9.29 -5.94 2.27
N LEU A 196 -7.98 -6.06 1.99
CA LEU A 196 -7.01 -6.77 2.83
C LEU A 196 -6.31 -5.89 3.87
N ASP A 197 -6.57 -4.58 3.87
CA ASP A 197 -5.89 -3.66 4.77
C ASP A 197 -6.82 -2.53 5.24
N ASN A 198 -6.53 -1.98 6.41
CA ASN A 198 -7.29 -0.87 6.97
C ASN A 198 -6.77 0.51 6.56
N ASP A 199 -5.53 0.58 6.10
CA ASP A 199 -4.89 1.82 5.65
C ASP A 199 -5.19 2.16 4.17
N GLU A 200 -5.03 3.43 3.82
CA GLU A 200 -5.20 3.91 2.46
C GLU A 200 -3.92 3.79 1.62
N HIS A 201 -4.03 3.14 0.47
CA HIS A 201 -2.94 2.92 -0.46
C HIS A 201 -3.21 3.59 -1.81
N GLY A 202 -2.15 3.95 -2.54
CA GLY A 202 -2.30 4.41 -3.92
C GLY A 202 -2.88 3.29 -4.78
N VAL A 203 -3.85 3.57 -5.65
CA VAL A 203 -4.61 2.55 -6.39
C VAL A 203 -3.74 1.61 -7.22
N PHE A 204 -2.63 2.12 -7.77
CA PHE A 204 -1.66 1.32 -8.53
C PHE A 204 -0.77 0.41 -7.67
N ALA A 205 -0.72 0.63 -6.36
CA ALA A 205 -0.12 -0.26 -5.37
C ALA A 205 -1.14 -1.24 -4.77
N THR A 206 -2.32 -1.38 -5.37
CA THR A 206 -3.38 -2.30 -4.95
C THR A 206 -3.92 -3.09 -6.14
N ARG A 207 -4.83 -4.03 -5.84
CA ARG A 207 -5.68 -4.72 -6.82
C ARG A 207 -7.15 -4.27 -6.75
N SER A 208 -7.40 -3.04 -6.30
CA SER A 208 -8.76 -2.48 -6.22
C SER A 208 -9.42 -2.39 -7.60
N PRO A 209 -10.75 -2.60 -7.73
CA PRO A 209 -11.45 -2.43 -9.00
C PRO A 209 -11.56 -0.96 -9.45
N ARG A 210 -11.53 0.02 -8.53
CA ARG A 210 -11.74 1.47 -8.79
C ARG A 210 -10.51 2.16 -9.38
N ARG A 211 -10.06 1.69 -10.55
CA ARG A 211 -8.86 2.15 -11.27
C ARG A 211 -9.24 2.94 -12.53
N PRO A 212 -8.36 3.81 -13.07
CA PRO A 212 -8.65 4.58 -14.29
C PRO A 212 -9.06 3.70 -15.48
N ASN A 213 -8.39 2.54 -15.64
CA ASN A 213 -8.80 1.50 -16.57
C ASN A 213 -9.22 0.28 -15.72
N PRO A 214 -10.52 -0.02 -15.60
CA PRO A 214 -11.02 -1.07 -14.71
C PRO A 214 -10.83 -2.44 -15.36
N ILE A 215 -9.57 -2.87 -15.45
CA ILE A 215 -9.12 -4.14 -16.02
C ILE A 215 -8.77 -5.09 -14.88
N GLY A 216 -9.41 -6.26 -14.88
CA GLY A 216 -9.11 -7.39 -14.01
C GLY A 216 -8.26 -8.44 -14.73
N ILE A 217 -7.53 -9.23 -13.93
CA ILE A 217 -6.68 -10.32 -14.40
C ILE A 217 -6.83 -11.48 -13.42
N SER A 218 -7.20 -12.65 -13.91
CA SER A 218 -7.33 -13.86 -13.10
C SER A 218 -6.69 -15.05 -13.80
N VAL A 219 -6.06 -15.92 -13.01
CA VAL A 219 -5.62 -17.24 -13.46
C VAL A 219 -6.73 -18.23 -13.11
N LEU A 220 -7.39 -18.76 -14.14
CA LEU A 220 -8.50 -19.70 -14.01
C LEU A 220 -8.02 -21.10 -14.40
N ARG A 221 -8.58 -22.14 -13.78
CA ARG A 221 -8.30 -23.52 -14.15
C ARG A 221 -9.26 -23.95 -15.26
N LEU A 222 -8.75 -24.40 -16.40
CA LEU A 222 -9.55 -24.98 -17.48
C LEU A 222 -9.91 -26.42 -17.10
N THR A 223 -11.20 -26.74 -17.12
CA THR A 223 -11.72 -28.08 -16.80
C THR A 223 -12.33 -28.80 -18.01
N GLY A 224 -12.62 -28.08 -19.09
CA GLY A 224 -13.02 -28.66 -20.36
C GLY A 224 -13.43 -27.62 -21.39
N VAL A 225 -13.69 -28.06 -22.62
CA VAL A 225 -14.13 -27.21 -23.72
C VAL A 225 -15.36 -27.82 -24.39
N THR A 226 -16.32 -27.00 -24.79
CA THR A 226 -17.51 -27.42 -25.54
C THR A 226 -17.85 -26.38 -26.59
N GLY A 227 -17.46 -26.62 -27.85
CA GLY A 227 -17.58 -25.63 -28.91
C GLY A 227 -16.74 -24.39 -28.60
N ASN A 228 -17.40 -23.23 -28.50
CA ASN A 228 -16.81 -21.94 -28.13
C ASN A 228 -16.90 -21.62 -26.62
N ARG A 229 -17.29 -22.59 -25.79
CA ARG A 229 -17.37 -22.43 -24.33
C ARG A 229 -16.19 -23.10 -23.65
N LEU A 230 -15.48 -22.36 -22.81
CA LEU A 230 -14.44 -22.88 -21.93
C LEU A 230 -15.04 -23.08 -20.53
N HIS A 231 -15.05 -24.30 -20.01
CA HIS A 231 -15.46 -24.59 -18.64
C HIS A 231 -14.28 -24.35 -17.70
N VAL A 232 -14.48 -23.55 -16.66
CA VAL A 232 -13.39 -23.10 -15.80
C VAL A 232 -13.74 -23.18 -14.32
N GLU A 233 -12.72 -23.21 -13.48
CA GLU A 233 -12.79 -23.07 -12.02
C GLU A 233 -11.96 -21.87 -11.55
N ASN A 234 -12.16 -21.48 -10.29
CA ASN A 234 -11.50 -20.36 -9.62
C ASN A 234 -12.00 -18.99 -10.06
N VAL A 235 -13.26 -18.90 -10.50
CA VAL A 235 -13.85 -17.64 -10.96
C VAL A 235 -14.07 -16.67 -9.79
N ASP A 236 -13.65 -15.42 -9.94
CA ASP A 236 -13.74 -14.36 -8.92
C ASP A 236 -14.33 -13.04 -9.48
N MET A 237 -15.07 -13.13 -10.59
CA MET A 237 -15.70 -12.00 -11.27
C MET A 237 -17.22 -12.17 -11.39
N LEU A 238 -17.91 -11.05 -11.59
CA LEU A 238 -19.36 -10.98 -11.71
C LEU A 238 -19.84 -11.71 -12.97
N ASP A 239 -21.02 -12.29 -12.92
CA ASP A 239 -21.69 -12.87 -14.08
C ASP A 239 -21.83 -11.81 -15.19
N GLY A 240 -21.67 -12.24 -16.44
CA GLY A 240 -21.71 -11.35 -17.60
C GLY A 240 -20.48 -10.47 -17.80
N THR A 241 -19.44 -10.61 -16.95
CA THR A 241 -18.19 -9.83 -17.09
C THR A 241 -17.60 -9.98 -18.50
N PRO A 242 -17.38 -8.86 -19.25
CA PRO A 242 -16.78 -8.90 -20.57
C PRO A 242 -15.30 -9.28 -20.49
N VAL A 243 -14.90 -10.27 -21.28
CA VAL A 243 -13.51 -10.71 -21.42
C VAL A 243 -12.87 -9.98 -22.59
N LEU A 244 -11.69 -9.42 -22.35
CA LEU A 244 -10.90 -8.70 -23.34
C LEU A 244 -9.89 -9.61 -24.03
N ASP A 245 -9.33 -10.59 -23.29
CA ASP A 245 -8.30 -11.48 -23.83
C ASP A 245 -8.15 -12.77 -22.99
N ILE A 246 -7.63 -13.83 -23.60
CA ILE A 246 -7.39 -15.13 -22.99
C ILE A 246 -6.00 -15.61 -23.42
N LYS A 247 -5.14 -15.93 -22.45
CA LYS A 247 -3.77 -16.40 -22.69
C LYS A 247 -3.50 -17.72 -21.96
N PRO A 248 -2.63 -18.59 -22.48
CA PRO A 248 -2.16 -19.73 -21.70
C PRO A 248 -1.37 -19.25 -20.48
N TYR A 249 -1.58 -19.88 -19.33
CA TYR A 249 -0.74 -19.66 -18.15
C TYR A 249 0.43 -20.65 -18.17
N VAL A 250 1.66 -20.15 -18.14
CA VAL A 250 2.90 -20.92 -18.20
C VAL A 250 3.80 -20.55 -17.02
N PRO A 251 3.88 -21.40 -15.99
CA PRO A 251 4.62 -21.11 -14.77
C PRO A 251 6.07 -20.67 -15.01
N THR A 252 6.74 -21.24 -16.01
CA THR A 252 8.14 -20.93 -16.37
C THR A 252 8.42 -19.45 -16.58
N PHE A 253 7.44 -18.65 -17.02
CA PHE A 253 7.61 -17.21 -17.24
C PHE A 253 6.52 -16.33 -16.61
N ASP A 254 5.44 -16.91 -16.10
CA ASP A 254 4.41 -16.17 -15.37
C ASP A 254 4.66 -16.14 -13.84
N VAL A 255 5.52 -17.02 -13.31
CA VAL A 255 5.92 -17.01 -11.90
C VAL A 255 7.29 -16.38 -11.76
N TRP A 256 7.36 -15.33 -10.95
CA TRP A 256 8.59 -14.63 -10.59
C TRP A 256 8.73 -14.57 -9.07
N ASP A 257 9.92 -14.92 -8.56
CA ASP A 257 10.27 -14.74 -7.15
C ASP A 257 10.57 -13.26 -6.90
N ALA A 258 9.62 -12.57 -6.26
CA ALA A 258 9.76 -11.15 -5.96
C ALA A 258 10.41 -10.92 -4.59
N ASP A 259 11.48 -10.12 -4.55
CA ASP A 259 12.14 -9.75 -3.29
C ASP A 259 11.25 -8.94 -2.33
N ARG A 260 10.25 -8.21 -2.86
CA ARG A 260 9.39 -7.28 -2.12
C ARG A 260 7.98 -7.22 -2.70
N THR A 261 6.97 -7.34 -1.83
CA THR A 261 5.54 -7.26 -2.20
C THR A 261 4.80 -6.08 -1.52
N GLY A 262 5.52 -5.20 -0.84
CA GLY A 262 4.94 -4.04 -0.16
C GLY A 262 4.06 -4.42 1.02
N TRP A 263 2.93 -3.73 1.20
CA TRP A 263 2.00 -3.98 2.30
C TRP A 263 1.31 -5.36 2.22
N PHE A 264 1.33 -6.02 1.05
CA PHE A 264 0.84 -7.40 0.92
C PHE A 264 1.65 -8.43 1.72
N ALA A 265 2.91 -8.13 2.08
CA ALA A 265 3.82 -9.07 2.73
C ALA A 265 3.25 -9.68 4.03
N THR A 266 2.33 -9.01 4.70
CA THR A 266 1.73 -9.46 5.97
C THR A 266 0.26 -9.86 5.86
N VAL A 267 -0.40 -9.59 4.72
CA VAL A 267 -1.86 -9.75 4.59
C VAL A 267 -2.31 -10.55 3.36
N ALA A 268 -1.40 -10.91 2.44
CA ALA A 268 -1.76 -11.58 1.19
C ALA A 268 -2.51 -12.91 1.40
N ASP A 269 -2.10 -13.70 2.39
CA ASP A 269 -2.71 -15.00 2.70
C ASP A 269 -4.19 -14.89 3.12
N ASN A 270 -4.59 -13.73 3.65
CA ASN A 270 -5.99 -13.48 4.02
C ASN A 270 -6.91 -13.44 2.79
N ALA A 271 -6.38 -13.29 1.57
CA ALA A 271 -7.16 -13.28 0.33
C ALA A 271 -7.95 -14.58 0.10
N VAL A 272 -7.51 -15.70 0.67
CA VAL A 272 -8.20 -16.99 0.59
C VAL A 272 -9.60 -16.89 1.23
N GLN A 273 -9.72 -16.18 2.34
CA GLN A 273 -10.96 -16.08 3.12
C GLN A 273 -11.70 -14.76 2.93
N CYS A 274 -10.99 -13.69 2.53
CA CYS A 274 -11.58 -12.38 2.36
C CYS A 274 -12.65 -12.36 1.26
N ARG A 275 -13.73 -11.62 1.49
CA ARG A 275 -14.83 -11.41 0.56
C ARG A 275 -15.10 -9.93 0.39
N ALA A 276 -15.60 -9.56 -0.79
CA ALA A 276 -15.96 -8.19 -1.10
C ALA A 276 -17.12 -7.72 -0.20
N ASP A 277 -16.97 -6.53 0.37
CA ASP A 277 -18.00 -5.84 1.14
C ASP A 277 -18.59 -4.66 0.33
N ASP A 278 -19.32 -3.78 0.99
CA ASP A 278 -20.06 -2.70 0.35
C ASP A 278 -19.18 -1.57 -0.22
N ARG A 279 -17.88 -1.54 0.08
CA ARG A 279 -17.01 -0.37 -0.20
C ARG A 279 -16.87 -0.05 -1.70
N PHE A 280 -17.05 -1.04 -2.55
CA PHE A 280 -16.95 -0.88 -4.02
C PHE A 280 -18.24 -1.18 -4.76
N VAL A 281 -19.37 -1.32 -4.04
CA VAL A 281 -20.69 -1.39 -4.66
C VAL A 281 -20.92 -0.10 -5.48
N PRO A 282 -21.42 -0.19 -6.72
CA PRO A 282 -21.81 0.98 -7.49
C PRO A 282 -22.87 1.77 -6.71
N ALA A 283 -22.70 3.09 -6.60
CA ALA A 283 -23.74 3.91 -5.97
C ALA A 283 -25.03 3.78 -6.79
N ASP A 284 -26.16 3.54 -6.11
CA ASP A 284 -27.46 3.44 -6.74
C ASP A 284 -27.81 4.79 -7.37
N THR A 285 -27.67 4.92 -8.69
CA THR A 285 -27.96 6.16 -9.42
C THR A 285 -29.47 6.46 -9.51
N THR A 286 -30.30 5.67 -8.82
CA THR A 286 -31.76 5.74 -8.87
C THR A 286 -32.39 6.56 -7.74
N GLN A 287 -31.61 7.10 -6.79
CA GLN A 287 -32.15 8.04 -5.81
C GLN A 287 -32.05 9.49 -6.31
N PRO A 288 -33.18 10.22 -6.47
CA PRO A 288 -33.13 11.63 -6.78
C PRO A 288 -32.40 12.37 -5.65
N GLN A 289 -31.43 13.19 -6.01
CA GLN A 289 -30.82 14.13 -5.07
C GLN A 289 -31.92 15.07 -4.56
N THR A 290 -32.45 14.80 -3.38
CA THR A 290 -33.22 15.79 -2.62
C THR A 290 -32.23 16.84 -2.13
N GLY A 291 -31.90 17.78 -3.02
CA GLY A 291 -31.22 19.01 -2.66
C GLY A 291 -32.12 19.78 -1.71
N GLY A 292 -31.81 19.69 -0.42
CA GLY A 292 -32.34 20.58 0.60
C GLY A 292 -31.81 21.98 0.35
N ALA A 293 -32.64 22.82 -0.26
CA ALA A 293 -32.57 24.26 -0.05
C ALA A 293 -33.46 24.56 1.16
N SER A 294 -32.86 25.05 2.24
CA SER A 294 -33.52 25.79 3.31
C SER A 294 -32.64 26.99 3.64
#